data_AF-A0A7S4G304-F1
#
_entry.id   AF-A0A7S4G304-F1
#
_cell.length_a   1.000
_cell.length_b   1.000
_cell.length_c   1.000
_cell.angle_alpha   90.00
_cell.angle_beta   90.00
_cell.angle_gamma   90.00
#
_symmetry.space_group_name_H-M   'P 1'
#
loop_
_entity.id
_entity.type
_entity.pdbx_description
1 polymer ?
#
loop_
_entity_poly.entity_id
_entity_poly.type
_entity_poly.pdbx_seq_one_letter_code
_entity_poly.pdbx_strand_id
1 'polypeptide(L)'
;REQIVKTLIAAGLPVVAVPVWCVWKTAGGKAGCVVQHNADEVDRIAARGWIPLLHGDVVTDTHQGVAILSGDTIIHELCRHIPSLKRAVFLTDVDGVFDHDPAEPGARRIAEVRVRG
;
A
#
# COMPACT_ATOMS: atom_id res chain seq x y z
N ARG A 1 -6.61 -8.12 9.27
CA ARG A 1 -7.46 -6.90 9.12
C ARG A 1 -8.26 -6.58 10.39
N GLU A 2 -9.14 -7.46 10.84
CA GLU A 2 -10.07 -7.17 11.95
C GLU A 2 -9.37 -6.80 13.27
N GLN A 3 -8.29 -7.49 13.63
CA GLN A 3 -7.52 -7.18 14.84
C GLN A 3 -6.91 -5.78 14.80
N ILE A 4 -6.38 -5.34 13.65
CA ILE A 4 -5.76 -4.01 13.49
C ILE A 4 -6.83 -2.93 13.67
N VAL A 5 -7.99 -3.09 13.04
CA VAL A 5 -9.12 -2.15 13.18
C VAL A 5 -9.52 -2.04 14.66
N LYS A 6 -9.72 -3.17 15.33
CA LYS A 6 -10.08 -3.19 16.76
C LYS A 6 -9.04 -2.50 17.63
N THR A 7 -7.75 -2.79 17.43
CA THR A 7 -6.66 -2.17 18.19
C THR A 7 -6.61 -0.66 18.00
N LEU A 8 -6.73 -0.17 16.76
CA LEU A 8 -6.67 1.26 16.48
C LEU A 8 -7.90 2.00 17.02
N ILE A 9 -9.09 1.41 16.91
CA ILE A 9 -10.32 1.96 17.51
C ILE A 9 -10.20 2.00 19.04
N ALA A 10 -9.66 0.95 19.66
CA ALA A 10 -9.42 0.92 21.11
C ALA A 10 -8.41 1.99 21.56
N ALA A 11 -7.49 2.41 20.69
CA ALA A 11 -6.59 3.53 20.91
C ALA A 11 -7.22 4.91 20.64
N GLY A 12 -8.52 4.98 20.32
CA GLY A 12 -9.25 6.22 20.07
C GLY A 12 -9.00 6.82 18.68
N LEU A 13 -8.46 6.05 17.73
CA LEU A 13 -8.18 6.53 16.38
C LEU A 13 -9.40 6.38 15.45
N PRO A 14 -9.73 7.40 14.63
CA PRO A 14 -10.89 7.39 13.74
C PRO A 14 -10.62 6.57 12.47
N VAL A 15 -10.59 5.24 12.58
CA VAL A 15 -10.22 4.34 11.48
C VAL A 15 -11.44 3.89 10.68
N VAL A 16 -11.33 3.92 9.34
CA VAL A 16 -12.29 3.29 8.43
C VAL A 16 -11.58 2.22 7.62
N ALA A 17 -12.08 0.99 7.69
CA ALA A 17 -11.56 -0.08 6.83
C ALA A 17 -12.12 0.08 5.41
N VAL A 18 -11.23 0.27 4.43
CA VAL A 18 -11.59 0.45 3.02
C VAL A 18 -11.43 -0.90 2.30
N PRO A 19 -12.48 -1.43 1.64
CA PRO A 19 -12.39 -2.69 0.93
C PRO A 19 -11.51 -2.56 -0.33
N VAL A 20 -10.65 -3.56 -0.54
CA VAL A 20 -9.82 -3.68 -1.75
C VAL A 20 -10.43 -4.71 -2.70
N TRP A 21 -10.83 -5.88 -2.18
CA TRP A 21 -11.62 -6.87 -2.91
C TRP A 21 -12.85 -6.24 -3.59
N CYS A 22 -13.09 -6.61 -4.85
CA CYS A 22 -14.19 -6.14 -5.73
C CYS A 22 -14.11 -4.66 -6.18
N VAL A 23 -13.30 -3.83 -5.53
CA VAL A 23 -13.14 -2.41 -5.89
C VAL A 23 -11.92 -2.17 -6.75
N TRP A 24 -10.81 -2.83 -6.44
CA TRP A 24 -9.59 -2.77 -7.23
C TRP A 24 -9.59 -3.87 -8.28
N LYS A 25 -9.00 -3.59 -9.45
CA LYS A 25 -8.85 -4.56 -10.53
C LYS A 25 -7.49 -4.44 -11.20
N THR A 26 -6.95 -5.58 -11.63
CA THR A 26 -5.72 -5.66 -12.40
C THR A 26 -5.95 -6.22 -13.80
N ALA A 27 -4.94 -6.12 -14.66
CA ALA A 27 -4.92 -6.79 -15.96
C ALA A 27 -3.57 -7.48 -16.23
N GLY A 28 -3.62 -8.70 -16.77
CA GLY A 28 -2.45 -9.36 -17.33
C GLY A 28 -1.51 -10.01 -16.31
N GLY A 29 -1.97 -10.22 -15.08
CA GLY A 29 -1.29 -11.03 -14.06
C GLY A 29 0.08 -10.54 -13.58
N LYS A 30 0.57 -9.43 -14.14
CA LYS A 30 1.73 -8.72 -13.62
C LYS A 30 1.28 -7.86 -12.45
N ALA A 31 1.87 -8.11 -11.28
CA ALA A 31 1.77 -7.20 -10.14
C ALA A 31 2.10 -5.78 -10.62
N GLY A 32 1.16 -4.84 -10.46
CA GLY A 32 1.35 -3.45 -10.85
C GLY A 32 0.57 -2.94 -12.06
N CYS A 33 -0.14 -3.78 -12.84
CA CYS A 33 -1.07 -3.26 -13.85
C CYS A 33 -2.46 -3.04 -13.23
N VAL A 34 -2.60 -1.98 -12.44
CA VAL A 34 -3.88 -1.59 -11.86
C VAL A 34 -4.70 -0.84 -12.91
N VAL A 35 -5.90 -1.37 -13.22
CA VAL A 35 -6.81 -0.79 -14.22
C VAL A 35 -8.05 -0.16 -13.59
N GLN A 36 -8.28 -0.41 -12.30
CA GLN A 36 -9.35 0.19 -11.51
C GLN A 36 -8.89 0.31 -10.06
N HIS A 37 -9.12 1.46 -9.43
CA HIS A 37 -8.80 1.76 -8.04
C HIS A 37 -9.85 2.71 -7.43
N ASN A 38 -9.83 2.90 -6.11
CA ASN A 38 -10.68 3.87 -5.39
C ASN A 38 -9.87 4.96 -4.65
N ALA A 39 -8.77 5.43 -5.26
CA ALA A 39 -7.92 6.47 -4.68
C ALA A 39 -8.71 7.73 -4.28
N ASP A 40 -9.72 8.14 -5.07
CA ASP A 40 -10.57 9.29 -4.77
C ASP A 40 -11.37 9.09 -3.47
N GLU A 41 -11.91 7.90 -3.23
CA GLU A 41 -12.58 7.57 -1.97
C GLU A 41 -11.61 7.58 -0.79
N VAL A 42 -10.39 7.07 -0.97
CA VAL A 42 -9.33 7.08 0.05
C VAL A 42 -8.97 8.52 0.41
N ASP A 43 -8.75 9.40 -0.57
CA ASP A 43 -8.44 10.82 -0.35
C ASP A 43 -9.61 11.54 0.33
N ARG A 44 -10.86 11.28 -0.08
CA ARG A 44 -12.04 11.86 0.57
C ARG A 44 -12.20 11.45 2.04
N ILE A 45 -11.90 10.19 2.38
CA ILE A 45 -11.93 9.71 3.77
C ILE A 45 -10.83 10.42 4.57
N ALA A 46 -9.61 10.46 4.03
CA ALA A 46 -8.48 11.13 4.68
C ALA A 46 -8.73 12.64 4.89
N ALA A 47 -9.27 13.33 3.88
CA ALA A 47 -9.60 14.75 3.95
C ALA A 47 -10.67 15.10 5.00
N ARG A 48 -11.45 14.11 5.47
CA ARG A 48 -12.42 14.27 6.56
C ARG A 48 -11.81 14.03 7.96
N GLY A 49 -10.50 13.79 8.04
CA GLY A 49 -9.80 13.51 9.30
C GLY A 49 -9.88 12.05 9.77
N TRP A 50 -10.33 11.14 8.92
CA TRP A 50 -10.36 9.70 9.21
C TRP A 50 -9.09 9.03 8.68
N ILE A 51 -8.78 7.85 9.23
CA ILE A 51 -7.64 7.03 8.82
C ILE A 51 -8.16 5.89 7.92
N PRO A 52 -8.00 5.98 6.59
CA PRO A 52 -8.36 4.88 5.70
C PRO A 52 -7.38 3.72 5.89
N LEU A 53 -7.89 2.55 6.29
CA LEU A 53 -7.12 1.33 6.47
C LEU A 53 -7.37 0.38 5.30
N LEU A 54 -6.33 0.17 4.49
CA LEU A 54 -6.27 -0.77 3.37
C LEU A 54 -5.31 -1.93 3.70
N HIS A 55 -5.39 -3.01 2.94
CA HIS A 55 -4.41 -4.10 2.96
C HIS A 55 -4.27 -4.69 1.56
N GLY A 56 -3.13 -5.33 1.28
CA GLY A 56 -3.00 -6.17 0.09
C GLY A 56 -4.05 -7.29 0.10
N ASP A 57 -4.55 -7.65 -1.07
CA ASP A 57 -5.67 -8.57 -1.20
C ASP A 57 -5.59 -9.34 -2.53
N VAL A 58 -6.38 -10.40 -2.64
CA VAL A 58 -6.74 -10.94 -3.95
C VAL A 58 -7.69 -9.94 -4.62
N VAL A 59 -7.57 -9.71 -5.91
CA VAL A 59 -8.47 -8.83 -6.67
C VAL A 59 -8.85 -9.49 -7.99
N THR A 60 -9.92 -9.04 -8.63
CA THR A 60 -10.29 -9.54 -9.96
C THR A 60 -9.27 -9.05 -10.99
N ASP A 61 -8.81 -9.98 -11.83
CA ASP A 61 -7.93 -9.67 -12.95
C ASP A 61 -8.64 -9.95 -14.27
N THR A 62 -8.58 -9.01 -15.21
CA THR A 62 -9.31 -9.12 -16.48
C THR A 62 -8.78 -10.19 -17.43
N HIS A 63 -7.56 -10.71 -17.24
CA HIS A 63 -6.93 -11.70 -18.12
C HIS A 63 -6.86 -13.10 -17.51
N GLN A 64 -6.67 -13.19 -16.20
CA GLN A 64 -6.48 -14.49 -15.50
C GLN A 64 -7.50 -14.75 -14.38
N GLY A 65 -8.56 -13.93 -14.29
CA GLY A 65 -9.64 -14.08 -13.32
C GLY A 65 -9.33 -13.40 -11.99
N VAL A 66 -8.21 -13.74 -11.36
CA VAL A 66 -7.76 -13.10 -10.09
C VAL A 66 -6.24 -12.84 -10.08
N ALA A 67 -5.81 -11.87 -9.28
CA ALA A 67 -4.39 -11.62 -9.02
C ALA A 67 -4.17 -11.18 -7.57
N ILE A 68 -2.93 -11.32 -7.08
CA ILE A 68 -2.50 -10.73 -5.81
C ILE A 68 -2.14 -9.27 -6.04
N LEU A 69 -2.81 -8.36 -5.34
CA LEU A 69 -2.46 -6.95 -5.27
C LEU A 69 -1.75 -6.68 -3.94
N SER A 70 -0.45 -6.38 -3.99
CA SER A 70 0.34 -6.11 -2.79
C SER A 70 0.02 -4.75 -2.18
N GLY A 71 0.31 -4.60 -0.87
CA GLY A 71 0.21 -3.31 -0.18
C GLY A 71 1.11 -2.24 -0.82
N ASP A 72 2.31 -2.62 -1.27
CA ASP A 72 3.25 -1.70 -1.91
C ASP A 72 2.72 -1.16 -3.23
N THR A 73 2.07 -2.01 -4.05
CA THR A 73 1.41 -1.56 -5.28
C THR A 73 0.25 -0.61 -4.96
N ILE A 74 -0.54 -0.88 -3.92
CA ILE A 74 -1.60 0.03 -3.47
C ILE A 74 -1.02 1.40 -3.11
N ILE A 75 0.05 1.44 -2.30
CA ILE A 75 0.71 2.69 -1.93
C ILE A 75 1.25 3.43 -3.16
N HIS A 76 1.86 2.71 -4.11
CA HIS A 76 2.33 3.29 -5.37
C HIS A 76 1.20 3.97 -6.14
N GLU A 77 0.07 3.28 -6.35
CA GLU A 77 -1.09 3.84 -7.05
C GLU A 77 -1.71 5.02 -6.29
N LEU A 78 -1.86 4.94 -4.97
CA LEU A 78 -2.35 6.06 -4.17
C LEU A 78 -1.46 7.29 -4.32
N CYS A 79 -0.13 7.13 -4.27
CA CYS A 79 0.80 8.25 -4.48
C CYS A 79 0.74 8.83 -5.90
N ARG A 80 0.46 8.01 -6.93
CA ARG A 80 0.27 8.49 -8.31
C ARG A 80 -1.00 9.30 -8.49
N HIS A 81 -2.07 8.90 -7.80
CA HIS A 81 -3.42 9.39 -8.04
C HIS A 81 -3.91 10.42 -7.02
N ILE A 82 -3.27 10.54 -5.85
CA ILE A 82 -3.62 11.51 -4.81
C ILE A 82 -2.56 12.63 -4.74
N PRO A 83 -2.81 13.82 -5.32
CA PRO A 83 -1.81 14.90 -5.40
C PRO A 83 -1.41 15.50 -4.04
N SER A 84 -2.26 15.35 -3.03
CA SER A 84 -2.04 15.84 -1.67
C SER A 84 -0.99 15.01 -0.92
N LEU A 85 -0.78 13.74 -1.28
CA LEU A 85 0.23 12.86 -0.67
C LEU A 85 1.64 13.36 -0.96
N LYS A 86 2.45 13.53 0.09
CA LYS A 86 3.83 14.03 -0.01
C LYS A 86 4.88 12.99 0.34
N ARG A 87 4.51 11.96 1.09
CA ARG A 87 5.43 10.90 1.54
C ARG A 87 4.67 9.59 1.68
N ALA A 88 5.32 8.51 1.26
CA ALA A 88 5.00 7.15 1.66
C ALA A 88 6.05 6.68 2.66
N VAL A 89 5.62 6.04 3.74
CA VAL A 89 6.52 5.47 4.77
C VAL A 89 6.26 3.97 4.81
N PHE A 90 7.30 3.19 4.54
CA PHE A 90 7.27 1.73 4.60
C PHE A 90 7.84 1.28 5.95
N LEU A 91 7.04 0.52 6.69
CA LEU A 91 7.48 -0.11 7.93
C LEU A 91 7.79 -1.56 7.61
N THR A 92 9.02 -1.99 7.89
CA THR A 92 9.53 -3.33 7.59
C THR A 92 10.28 -3.87 8.80
N ASP A 93 10.64 -5.15 8.77
CA ASP A 93 11.37 -5.88 9.81
C ASP A 93 12.89 -5.63 9.82
N VAL A 94 13.37 -4.78 8.92
CA VAL A 94 14.77 -4.34 8.80
C VAL A 94 14.87 -2.82 8.85
N ASP A 95 16.04 -2.29 9.21
CA ASP A 95 16.24 -0.84 9.46
C ASP A 95 16.26 0.04 8.18
N GLY A 96 15.89 -0.50 7.02
CA GLY A 96 15.83 0.21 5.74
C GLY A 96 16.34 -0.65 4.58
N VAL A 97 16.86 0.02 3.55
CA VAL A 97 17.45 -0.64 2.38
C VAL A 97 18.93 -0.89 2.63
N PHE A 98 19.41 -2.08 2.28
CA PHE A 98 20.81 -2.50 2.38
C PHE A 98 21.38 -2.74 0.98
N ASP A 99 22.71 -2.73 0.85
CA ASP A 99 23.42 -3.01 -0.40
C ASP A 99 23.35 -4.48 -0.84
N HIS A 100 23.02 -5.39 0.08
CA HIS A 100 22.69 -6.79 -0.13
C HIS A 100 21.83 -7.31 1.04
N ASP A 101 21.62 -8.62 1.14
CA ASP A 101 20.81 -9.22 2.20
C ASP A 101 21.34 -8.80 3.59
N PRO A 102 20.54 -8.13 4.44
CA PRO A 102 20.96 -7.70 5.77
C PRO A 102 21.32 -8.84 6.72
N ALA A 103 20.95 -10.09 6.41
CA ALA A 103 21.39 -11.27 7.16
C ALA A 103 22.85 -11.67 6.89
N GLU A 104 23.45 -11.17 5.80
CA GLU A 104 24.81 -11.52 5.41
C GLU A 104 25.87 -10.63 6.11
N PRO A 105 27.03 -11.21 6.53
CA PRO A 105 28.09 -10.44 7.15
C PRO A 105 28.64 -9.33 6.24
N GLY A 106 28.62 -8.10 6.73
CA GLY A 106 29.15 -6.95 6.02
C GLY A 106 28.11 -6.11 5.30
N ALA A 107 26.82 -6.46 5.36
CA ALA A 107 25.72 -5.65 4.85
C ALA A 107 25.72 -4.22 5.40
N ARG A 108 25.60 -3.24 4.50
CA ARG A 108 25.61 -1.81 4.85
C ARG A 108 24.29 -1.17 4.46
N ARG A 109 23.70 -0.46 5.42
CA ARG A 109 22.49 0.31 5.17
C ARG A 109 22.77 1.45 4.20
N ILE A 110 21.94 1.56 3.17
CA ILE A 110 21.94 2.67 2.24
C ILE A 110 21.10 3.80 2.85
N ALA A 111 21.74 4.95 3.11
CA ALA A 111 21.07 6.08 3.74
C ALA A 111 20.07 6.79 2.81
N GLU A 112 20.35 6.82 1.51
CA GLU A 112 19.51 7.48 0.51
C GLU A 112 19.61 6.77 -0.84
N VAL A 113 18.46 6.52 -1.47
CA VAL A 113 18.36 6.04 -2.85
C VAL A 113 17.64 7.10 -3.66
N ARG A 114 18.27 7.54 -4.76
CA ARG A 114 17.66 8.48 -5.72
C ARG A 114 17.38 7.76 -7.02
N VAL A 115 16.11 7.74 -7.42
CA VAL A 115 15.67 7.20 -8.70
C VAL A 115 15.53 8.36 -9.69
N ARG A 116 16.02 8.18 -10.92
CA ARG A 116 15.71 9.13 -12.01
C ARG A 116 14.30 8.80 -12.51
N GLY A 117 13.40 9.78 -12.41
CA GLY A 117 12.04 9.70 -12.95
C GLY A 117 12.02 9.79 -14.46
#